data_AF-A0A2G8RP34-F1
#
_entry.id   AF-A0A2G8RP34-F1
#
_cell.length_a   1.000
_cell.length_b   1.000
_cell.length_c   1.000
_cell.angle_alpha   90.00
_cell.angle_beta   90.00
_cell.angle_gamma   90.00
#
_symmetry.space_group_name_H-M   'P 1'
#
loop_
_entity.id
_entity.type
_entity.pdbx_description
1 polymer ?
#
loop_
_entity_poly.entity_id
_entity_poly.type
_entity_poly.pdbx_seq_one_letter_code
_entity_poly.pdbx_strand_id
1 'polypeptide(L)'
;MTYLEPIQAAYRTQAYQNMETGIFPLHFHGKCLDKNGQEPAGCPNPDCPVVCGTPGSMVHFYSLLRFIAFNQTYHLLESLAAPGSPSYNRVETLVLKASQSPPPPDERRRRRVFSRFFSRDVVDAMAGTQDGSGGRSSPRDSLSGSGFVSGAGPSSGSHTGLGLPSGPGRRVSKRTQDVRAGLRSILQQIRALLLQACGGNGVDKTNGLPDCSWEAAMKEYILSFP
;
A
#
# COMPACT_ATOMS: atom_id res chain seq x y z
N MET A 1 -0.92 7.08 -18.44
CA MET A 1 -1.63 7.58 -17.25
C MET A 1 -0.98 6.96 -16.02
N THR A 2 -0.06 7.65 -15.36
CA THR A 2 0.59 7.15 -14.14
C THR A 2 -0.11 7.76 -12.94
N TYR A 3 -1.03 7.01 -12.30
CA TYR A 3 -1.74 7.45 -11.10
C TYR A 3 -0.81 7.86 -9.95
N LEU A 4 0.42 7.34 -9.95
CA LEU A 4 1.46 7.63 -8.94
C LEU A 4 2.32 8.86 -9.27
N GLU A 5 2.07 9.54 -10.38
CA GLU A 5 2.85 10.73 -10.78
C GLU A 5 2.93 11.79 -9.66
N PRO A 6 1.86 12.11 -8.90
CA PRO A 6 1.95 13.11 -7.84
C PRO A 6 2.93 12.72 -6.71
N ILE A 7 3.07 11.43 -6.42
CA ILE A 7 4.03 10.93 -5.43
C ILE A 7 5.44 10.97 -6.03
N GLN A 8 5.61 10.53 -7.27
CA GLN A 8 6.91 10.53 -7.96
C GLN A 8 7.48 11.95 -8.13
N ALA A 9 6.63 12.92 -8.51
CA ALA A 9 7.01 14.31 -8.65
C ALA A 9 7.45 14.90 -7.29
N ALA A 10 6.65 14.71 -6.24
CA ALA A 10 7.00 15.18 -4.90
C ALA A 10 8.28 14.53 -4.36
N TYR A 11 8.47 13.23 -4.61
CA TYR A 11 9.70 12.53 -4.27
C TYR A 11 10.91 13.18 -4.96
N ARG A 12 10.87 13.39 -6.28
CA ARG A 12 11.99 14.00 -7.02
C ARG A 12 12.35 15.40 -6.50
N THR A 13 11.37 16.20 -6.12
CA THR A 13 11.61 17.53 -5.53
C THR A 13 12.27 17.46 -4.16
N GLN A 14 11.92 16.47 -3.35
CA GLN A 14 12.35 16.40 -1.95
C GLN A 14 13.53 15.45 -1.70
N ALA A 15 13.80 14.52 -2.63
CA ALA A 15 14.76 13.44 -2.43
C ALA A 15 16.17 13.98 -2.19
N TYR A 16 16.61 14.96 -2.98
CA TYR A 16 17.96 15.52 -2.83
C TYR A 16 18.18 16.09 -1.43
N GLN A 17 17.29 16.98 -0.97
CA GLN A 17 17.44 17.63 0.33
C GLN A 17 17.30 16.65 1.51
N ASN A 18 16.39 15.67 1.42
CA ASN A 18 16.27 14.64 2.47
C ASN A 18 17.51 13.72 2.50
N MET A 19 18.06 13.38 1.33
CA MET A 19 19.27 12.57 1.25
C MET A 19 20.48 13.33 1.78
N GLU A 20 20.63 14.59 1.36
CA GLU A 20 21.70 15.48 1.82
C GLU A 20 21.65 15.60 3.34
N THR A 21 20.51 15.95 3.92
CA THR A 21 20.37 16.09 5.38
C THR A 21 20.57 14.77 6.13
N GLY A 22 20.12 13.65 5.55
CA GLY A 22 20.29 12.31 6.09
C GLY A 22 21.75 11.84 6.12
N ILE A 23 22.54 12.20 5.10
CA ILE A 23 23.96 11.85 4.98
C ILE A 23 24.83 12.85 5.77
N PHE A 24 24.56 14.14 5.60
CA PHE A 24 25.29 15.28 6.17
C PHE A 24 24.30 16.21 6.90
N PRO A 25 24.48 16.61 8.17
CA PRO A 25 25.58 16.39 9.12
C PRO A 25 25.32 15.21 10.07
N LEU A 26 24.31 14.39 9.80
CA LEU A 26 23.85 13.34 10.71
C LEU A 26 24.88 12.22 10.90
N HIS A 27 25.67 11.91 9.88
CA HIS A 27 26.66 10.84 9.97
C HIS A 27 28.03 11.22 9.41
N PHE A 28 28.06 11.82 8.23
CA PHE A 28 29.30 12.27 7.62
C PHE A 28 29.50 13.76 7.92
N HIS A 29 30.63 14.12 8.49
CA HIS A 29 30.96 15.52 8.81
C HIS A 29 31.98 16.07 7.82
N GLY A 30 31.74 17.23 7.21
CA GLY A 30 32.62 17.77 6.15
C GLY A 30 34.11 17.84 6.51
N LYS A 31 34.45 18.14 7.77
CA LYS A 31 35.83 18.07 8.31
C LYS A 31 35.91 17.07 9.45
N CYS A 32 37.07 16.42 9.60
CA CYS A 32 37.42 15.54 10.72
C CYS A 32 37.61 16.32 12.03
N LEU A 33 36.57 16.97 12.53
CA LEU A 33 36.66 17.79 13.74
C LEU A 33 35.86 17.14 14.87
N ASP A 34 36.45 17.11 16.06
CA ASP A 34 35.76 16.77 17.29
C ASP A 34 34.75 17.86 17.69
N LYS A 35 34.07 17.66 18.83
CA LYS A 35 33.09 18.64 19.36
C LYS A 35 33.70 20.01 19.68
N ASN A 36 35.03 20.10 19.80
CA ASN A 36 35.77 21.31 20.12
C ASN A 36 36.36 21.97 18.86
N GLY A 37 36.13 21.41 17.68
CA GLY A 37 36.69 21.91 16.42
C GLY A 37 38.15 21.50 16.18
N GLN A 38 38.66 20.48 16.88
CA GLN A 38 40.03 19.97 16.73
C GLN A 38 40.06 18.64 15.99
N GLU A 39 41.13 18.41 15.22
CA GLU A 39 41.34 17.12 14.55
C GLU A 39 41.92 16.10 15.56
N PRO A 40 41.21 15.00 15.85
CA PRO A 40 41.68 14.02 16.82
C PRO A 40 42.84 13.20 16.24
N ALA A 41 43.70 12.70 17.13
CA ALA A 41 44.85 11.89 16.74
C ALA A 41 44.43 10.68 15.89
N GLY A 42 45.08 10.49 14.75
CA GLY A 42 44.81 9.39 13.82
C GLY A 42 43.81 9.70 12.71
N CYS A 43 43.10 10.83 12.72
CA CYS A 43 42.45 11.32 11.49
C CYS A 43 43.51 11.86 10.50
N PRO A 44 43.29 11.78 9.18
CA PRO A 44 42.04 11.41 8.48
C PRO A 44 41.92 9.90 8.14
N ASN A 45 42.50 8.98 8.92
CA ASN A 45 42.26 7.54 8.75
C ASN A 45 40.75 7.23 8.89
N PRO A 46 40.13 6.44 8.00
CA PRO A 46 38.72 6.02 8.13
C PRO A 46 38.36 5.38 9.47
N ASP A 47 39.32 4.76 10.17
CA ASP A 47 39.09 4.16 11.50
C ASP A 47 39.18 5.17 12.65
N CYS A 48 39.30 6.47 12.38
CA CYS A 48 39.38 7.48 13.43
C CYS A 48 38.03 7.65 14.18
N PRO A 49 38.03 8.15 15.43
CA PRO A 49 36.82 8.21 16.26
C PRO A 49 35.68 9.10 15.71
N VAL A 50 35.99 9.94 14.71
CA VAL A 50 35.06 10.88 14.08
C VAL A 50 34.86 10.45 12.62
N VAL A 51 33.61 10.26 12.22
CA VAL A 51 33.29 9.93 10.81
C VAL A 51 33.35 11.19 9.96
N CYS A 52 34.42 11.31 9.18
CA CYS A 52 34.59 12.40 8.24
C CYS A 52 33.80 12.13 6.96
N GLY A 53 33.36 13.19 6.29
CA GLY A 53 32.70 13.18 4.98
C GLY A 53 33.68 13.27 3.83
N THR A 54 34.94 12.87 4.04
CA THR A 54 35.90 12.74 2.95
C THR A 54 35.50 11.60 2.01
N PRO A 55 35.81 11.68 0.71
CA PRO A 55 35.53 10.61 -0.25
C PRO A 55 36.00 9.23 0.23
N GLY A 56 37.22 9.12 0.76
CA GLY A 56 37.76 7.86 1.28
C GLY A 56 36.95 7.29 2.44
N SER A 57 36.52 8.12 3.38
CA SER A 57 35.67 7.70 4.51
C SER A 57 34.29 7.25 4.03
N MET A 58 33.67 7.97 3.09
CA MET A 58 32.38 7.57 2.50
C MET A 58 32.46 6.22 1.78
N VAL A 59 33.57 5.92 1.10
CA VAL A 59 33.82 4.61 0.49
C VAL A 59 34.04 3.53 1.54
N HIS A 60 34.80 3.82 2.59
CA HIS A 60 35.03 2.88 3.70
C HIS A 60 33.70 2.51 4.38
N PHE A 61 32.85 3.49 4.66
CA PHE A 61 31.52 3.31 5.27
C PHE A 61 30.38 3.16 4.24
N TYR A 62 30.67 2.70 3.03
CA TYR A 62 29.69 2.66 1.94
C TYR A 62 28.43 1.86 2.28
N SER A 63 28.58 0.75 3.02
CA SER A 63 27.48 -0.08 3.46
C SER A 63 26.47 0.71 4.31
N LEU A 64 26.97 1.61 5.15
CA LEU A 64 26.16 2.50 5.98
C LEU A 64 25.58 3.66 5.16
N LEU A 65 26.35 4.22 4.23
CA LEU A 65 25.84 5.21 3.26
C LEU A 65 24.62 4.66 2.50
N ARG A 66 24.71 3.43 2.00
CA ARG A 66 23.60 2.72 1.35
C ARG A 66 22.40 2.55 2.27
N PHE A 67 22.63 2.16 3.52
CA PHE A 67 21.56 2.01 4.52
C PHE A 67 20.84 3.34 4.81
N ILE A 68 21.60 4.43 4.98
CA ILE A 68 21.04 5.78 5.16
C ILE A 68 20.18 6.15 3.95
N ALA A 69 20.71 5.98 2.73
CA ALA A 69 20.00 6.33 1.52
C ALA A 69 18.67 5.55 1.35
N PHE A 70 18.69 4.25 1.64
CA PHE A 70 17.48 3.42 1.65
C PHE A 70 16.47 3.93 2.67
N ASN A 71 16.90 4.19 3.90
CA ASN A 71 15.99 4.58 4.98
C ASN A 71 15.36 5.96 4.72
N GLN A 72 16.15 6.92 4.21
CA GLN A 72 15.64 8.23 3.79
C GLN A 72 14.62 8.10 2.66
N THR A 73 14.92 7.28 1.66
CA THR A 73 14.01 7.00 0.54
C THR A 73 12.68 6.43 1.03
N TYR A 74 12.75 5.42 1.91
CA TYR A 74 11.57 4.79 2.50
C TYR A 74 10.72 5.78 3.28
N HIS A 75 11.30 6.50 4.25
CA HIS A 75 10.56 7.43 5.09
C HIS A 75 9.95 8.58 4.29
N LEU A 76 10.67 9.08 3.28
CA LEU A 76 10.13 10.08 2.37
C LEU A 76 8.92 9.52 1.60
N LEU A 77 9.04 8.35 0.97
CA LEU A 77 7.93 7.74 0.23
C LEU A 77 6.73 7.42 1.13
N GLU A 78 6.97 6.94 2.35
CA GLU A 78 5.94 6.70 3.36
C GLU A 78 5.20 7.98 3.72
N SER A 79 5.92 9.08 3.98
CA SER A 79 5.31 10.38 4.29
C SER A 79 4.50 10.95 3.11
N LEU A 80 5.00 10.79 1.89
CA LEU A 80 4.33 11.25 0.67
C LEU A 80 3.10 10.40 0.33
N ALA A 81 3.12 9.12 0.71
CA ALA A 81 1.99 8.20 0.52
C ALA A 81 1.06 8.12 1.74
N ALA A 82 1.36 8.85 2.82
CA ALA A 82 0.53 8.87 4.01
C ALA A 82 -0.83 9.55 3.72
N PRO A 83 -1.95 9.01 4.24
CA PRO A 83 -3.25 9.65 4.12
C PRO A 83 -3.23 11.08 4.65
N GLY A 84 -3.76 12.02 3.87
CA GLY A 84 -3.77 13.45 4.19
C GLY A 84 -2.60 14.23 3.58
N SER A 85 -1.55 13.56 3.08
CA SER A 85 -0.49 14.25 2.35
C SER A 85 -1.02 14.88 1.04
N PRO A 86 -0.45 16.00 0.57
CA PRO A 86 -0.87 16.61 -0.69
C PRO A 86 -0.78 15.64 -1.88
N SER A 87 0.28 14.84 -1.94
CA SER A 87 0.49 13.87 -3.02
C SER A 87 -0.51 12.72 -2.95
N TYR A 88 -0.75 12.15 -1.75
CA TYR A 88 -1.76 11.11 -1.56
C TYR A 88 -3.14 11.58 -1.99
N ASN A 89 -3.56 12.78 -1.58
CA ASN A 89 -4.89 13.31 -1.91
C ASN A 89 -5.10 13.47 -3.42
N ARG A 90 -4.03 13.84 -4.16
CA ARG A 90 -4.05 13.89 -5.63
C ARG A 90 -4.20 12.50 -6.24
N VAL A 91 -3.42 11.53 -5.77
CA VAL A 91 -3.54 10.12 -6.22
C VAL A 91 -4.95 9.59 -5.95
N GLU A 92 -5.47 9.79 -4.75
CA GLU A 92 -6.82 9.37 -4.37
C GLU A 92 -7.87 9.98 -5.32
N THR A 93 -7.77 11.28 -5.60
CA THR A 93 -8.69 11.97 -6.52
C THR A 93 -8.63 11.37 -7.93
N LEU A 94 -7.43 11.10 -8.45
CA LEU A 94 -7.24 10.52 -9.78
C LEU A 94 -7.80 9.10 -9.87
N VAL A 95 -7.55 8.28 -8.85
CA VAL A 95 -8.05 6.90 -8.77
C VAL A 95 -9.57 6.89 -8.64
N LEU A 96 -10.14 7.75 -7.80
CA LEU A 96 -11.60 7.87 -7.64
C LEU A 96 -12.26 8.32 -8.94
N LYS A 97 -11.71 9.34 -9.61
CA LYS A 97 -12.20 9.80 -10.92
C LYS A 97 -12.18 8.68 -11.96
N ALA A 98 -11.10 7.90 -12.01
CA ALA A 98 -11.01 6.76 -12.92
C ALA A 98 -12.01 5.65 -12.57
N SER A 99 -12.22 5.35 -11.28
CA SER A 99 -13.18 4.32 -10.85
C SER A 99 -14.64 4.65 -11.19
N GLN A 100 -14.96 5.95 -11.24
CA GLN A 100 -16.29 6.46 -11.56
C GLN A 100 -16.49 6.71 -13.06
N SER A 101 -15.41 6.69 -13.84
CA SER A 101 -15.47 6.87 -15.29
C SER A 101 -16.23 5.71 -15.93
N PRO A 102 -17.26 5.98 -16.73
CA PRO A 102 -17.98 4.92 -17.42
C PRO A 102 -17.05 4.18 -18.39
N PRO A 103 -17.22 2.86 -18.59
CA PRO A 103 -16.43 2.13 -19.57
C PRO A 103 -16.66 2.70 -20.98
N PRO A 104 -15.62 2.65 -21.85
CA PRO A 104 -15.70 3.15 -23.21
C PRO A 104 -16.87 2.49 -23.98
N PRO A 105 -17.43 3.19 -24.98
CA PRO A 105 -18.64 2.73 -25.67
C PRO A 105 -18.52 1.33 -26.29
N ASP A 106 -17.33 0.92 -26.73
CA ASP A 106 -17.06 -0.41 -27.28
C ASP A 106 -17.28 -1.55 -26.28
N GLU A 107 -16.92 -1.33 -25.01
CA GLU A 107 -17.07 -2.33 -23.96
C GLU A 107 -18.53 -2.46 -23.50
N ARG A 108 -19.28 -1.36 -23.53
CA ARG A 108 -20.74 -1.36 -23.32
C ARG A 108 -21.49 -2.08 -24.44
N ARG A 109 -20.93 -2.15 -25.65
CA ARG A 109 -21.51 -2.88 -26.77
C ARG A 109 -21.32 -4.39 -26.59
N ARG A 110 -20.12 -4.84 -26.20
CA ARG A 110 -19.85 -6.27 -25.91
C ARG A 110 -20.73 -6.83 -24.78
N ARG A 111 -20.92 -6.08 -23.69
CA ARG A 111 -21.82 -6.50 -22.59
C ARG A 111 -23.29 -6.62 -23.00
N ARG A 112 -23.77 -5.74 -23.90
CA ARG A 112 -25.15 -5.80 -24.41
C ARG A 112 -25.35 -6.87 -25.47
N VAL A 113 -24.31 -7.22 -26.21
CA VAL A 113 -24.38 -8.29 -27.23
C VAL A 113 -24.47 -9.66 -26.56
N PHE A 114 -23.70 -9.92 -25.50
CA PHE A 114 -23.82 -11.15 -24.71
C PHE A 114 -25.22 -11.33 -24.10
N SER A 115 -25.86 -10.25 -23.67
CA SER A 115 -27.24 -10.25 -23.15
C SER A 115 -28.32 -10.49 -24.22
N ARG A 116 -27.99 -10.35 -25.52
CA ARG A 116 -28.96 -10.54 -26.62
C ARG A 116 -28.87 -11.92 -27.26
N PHE A 117 -27.75 -12.62 -27.09
CA PHE A 117 -27.55 -13.97 -27.64
C PHE A 117 -27.87 -15.10 -26.66
N PHE A 118 -27.98 -14.81 -25.37
CA PHE A 118 -28.40 -15.77 -24.37
C PHE A 118 -29.67 -15.27 -23.68
N SER A 119 -30.76 -16.03 -23.81
CA SER A 119 -32.00 -15.80 -23.06
C SER A 119 -31.70 -15.81 -21.56
N ARG A 120 -32.45 -14.98 -20.83
CA ARG A 120 -32.31 -14.74 -19.38
C ARG A 120 -32.28 -16.05 -18.57
N ASP A 121 -32.97 -17.08 -19.06
CA ASP A 121 -33.04 -18.43 -18.47
C ASP A 121 -31.69 -19.18 -18.49
N VAL A 122 -30.83 -18.96 -19.49
CA VAL A 122 -29.51 -19.62 -19.59
C VAL A 122 -28.50 -18.95 -18.64
N VAL A 123 -28.63 -17.64 -18.43
CA VAL A 123 -27.74 -16.89 -17.53
C VAL A 123 -28.06 -17.20 -16.07
N ASP A 124 -29.34 -17.35 -15.72
CA ASP A 124 -29.76 -17.80 -14.38
C ASP A 124 -29.40 -19.28 -14.13
N ALA A 125 -29.46 -20.15 -15.15
CA ALA A 125 -29.04 -21.55 -15.05
C ALA A 125 -27.53 -21.74 -14.79
N MET A 126 -26.69 -20.81 -15.26
CA MET A 126 -25.23 -20.86 -14.99
C MET A 126 -24.83 -20.19 -13.67
N ALA A 127 -25.67 -19.34 -13.10
CA ALA A 127 -25.42 -18.70 -11.80
C ALA A 127 -25.92 -19.53 -10.60
N GLY A 128 -26.74 -20.55 -10.85
CA GLY A 128 -27.44 -21.33 -9.83
C GLY A 128 -26.91 -22.75 -9.58
N THR A 129 -25.60 -22.99 -9.61
CA THR A 129 -25.05 -24.33 -9.29
C THR A 129 -23.91 -24.27 -8.28
N GLN A 130 -24.29 -24.11 -7.01
CA GLN A 130 -23.57 -24.66 -5.86
C GLN A 130 -24.49 -24.62 -4.63
N ASP A 131 -25.48 -25.51 -4.59
CA ASP A 131 -25.73 -26.26 -3.37
C ASP A 131 -26.57 -27.53 -3.60
N GLY A 132 -26.20 -28.61 -2.91
CA GLY A 132 -26.88 -29.92 -2.92
C GLY A 132 -26.02 -31.04 -3.52
N SER A 133 -25.95 -32.27 -2.97
CA SER A 133 -26.91 -32.95 -2.09
C SER A 133 -26.35 -34.29 -1.60
N GLY A 134 -26.94 -34.85 -0.54
CA GLY A 134 -27.08 -36.30 -0.31
C GLY A 134 -27.60 -36.58 1.10
N GLY A 135 -28.64 -37.37 1.37
CA GLY A 135 -29.58 -38.15 0.55
C GLY A 135 -30.35 -39.15 1.45
N ARG A 136 -31.67 -39.27 1.21
CA ARG A 136 -32.61 -40.42 1.42
C ARG A 136 -32.77 -41.11 2.79
N SER A 137 -34.02 -41.16 3.28
CA SER A 137 -34.92 -42.36 3.38
C SER A 137 -35.86 -42.35 4.62
N SER A 138 -37.14 -42.70 4.41
CA SER A 138 -38.19 -43.03 5.42
C SER A 138 -38.10 -44.53 5.81
N PRO A 139 -38.85 -45.14 6.79
CA PRO A 139 -40.16 -44.73 7.37
C PRO A 139 -40.51 -45.12 8.85
N ARG A 140 -41.70 -44.65 9.30
CA ARG A 140 -42.68 -45.20 10.28
C ARG A 140 -42.41 -45.33 11.81
N ASP A 141 -43.49 -44.95 12.52
CA ASP A 141 -44.10 -45.47 13.76
C ASP A 141 -43.82 -44.87 15.16
N SER A 142 -44.95 -44.63 15.84
CA SER A 142 -45.25 -44.74 17.28
C SER A 142 -45.09 -43.53 18.23
N LEU A 143 -46.27 -42.95 18.53
CA LEU A 143 -46.90 -42.77 19.85
C LEU A 143 -46.17 -42.05 21.00
N SER A 144 -46.98 -41.20 21.65
CA SER A 144 -47.04 -40.88 23.09
C SER A 144 -46.47 -39.53 23.51
N GLY A 145 -47.29 -38.74 24.21
CA GLY A 145 -46.82 -37.62 25.01
C GLY A 145 -47.68 -36.36 25.00
N SER A 146 -48.80 -36.41 25.71
CA SER A 146 -49.67 -35.30 26.11
C SER A 146 -48.95 -34.19 26.89
N GLY A 147 -49.36 -32.93 26.67
CA GLY A 147 -48.94 -31.78 27.48
C GLY A 147 -49.61 -30.46 27.07
N PHE A 148 -50.80 -30.21 27.62
CA PHE A 148 -51.49 -28.92 27.61
C PHE A 148 -50.74 -27.88 28.46
N VAL A 149 -50.67 -26.61 28.04
CA VAL A 149 -51.02 -25.43 28.86
C VAL A 149 -51.38 -24.25 27.93
N SER A 150 -52.52 -23.67 28.23
CA SER A 150 -53.17 -22.50 27.65
C SER A 150 -52.49 -21.17 28.03
N GLY A 151 -52.61 -20.16 27.16
CA GLY A 151 -52.31 -18.76 27.50
C GLY A 151 -52.87 -17.81 26.44
N ALA A 152 -54.06 -17.26 26.71
CA ALA A 152 -54.79 -16.34 25.86
C ALA A 152 -54.42 -14.87 26.17
N GLY A 153 -54.55 -13.99 25.17
CA GLY A 153 -54.89 -12.58 25.38
C GLY A 153 -54.06 -11.53 24.61
N PRO A 154 -54.65 -10.37 24.24
CA PRO A 154 -54.56 -9.85 22.87
C PRO A 154 -54.01 -8.41 22.77
N SER A 155 -53.65 -7.95 21.56
CA SER A 155 -53.98 -6.57 21.09
C SER A 155 -53.53 -6.28 19.65
N SER A 156 -54.43 -5.60 18.94
CA SER A 156 -54.31 -5.01 17.61
C SER A 156 -53.15 -4.03 17.47
N GLY A 157 -52.59 -3.97 16.26
CA GLY A 157 -51.63 -2.95 15.85
C GLY A 157 -51.35 -2.99 14.35
N SER A 158 -52.37 -2.79 13.53
CA SER A 158 -52.24 -2.59 12.10
C SER A 158 -51.61 -1.22 11.82
N HIS A 159 -50.35 -1.16 11.39
CA HIS A 159 -49.86 -0.06 10.55
C HIS A 159 -48.88 -0.57 9.51
N THR A 160 -49.33 -0.45 8.27
CA THR A 160 -48.64 -0.51 6.99
C THR A 160 -47.41 0.40 6.98
N GLY A 161 -46.24 -0.15 7.29
CA GLY A 161 -44.95 0.47 6.99
C GLY A 161 -44.49 0.07 5.59
N LEU A 162 -44.91 0.83 4.58
CA LEU A 162 -44.39 0.75 3.23
C LEU A 162 -42.86 0.89 3.28
N GLY A 163 -42.15 -0.21 3.03
CA GLY A 163 -40.71 -0.21 2.83
C GLY A 163 -40.39 0.62 1.59
N LEU A 164 -39.93 1.86 1.79
CA LEU A 164 -39.44 2.69 0.71
C LEU A 164 -38.29 1.95 -0.01
N PRO A 165 -38.27 1.95 -1.36
CA PRO A 165 -37.18 1.37 -2.12
C PRO A 165 -35.90 2.15 -1.80
N SER A 166 -34.88 1.40 -1.37
CA SER A 166 -33.51 1.90 -1.21
C SER A 166 -33.07 2.60 -2.50
N GLY A 167 -32.96 3.93 -2.42
CA GLY A 167 -32.50 4.75 -3.54
C GLY A 167 -31.09 4.37 -4.01
N PRO A 168 -30.73 4.69 -5.26
CA PRO A 168 -29.46 4.31 -5.89
C PRO A 168 -28.20 4.95 -5.25
N GLY A 169 -28.35 5.86 -4.28
CA GLY A 169 -27.23 6.56 -3.65
C GLY A 169 -26.33 5.70 -2.75
N ARG A 170 -26.81 4.58 -2.22
CA ARG A 170 -26.05 3.79 -1.23
C ARG A 170 -24.92 2.95 -1.83
N ARG A 171 -25.04 2.54 -3.10
CA ARG A 171 -24.03 1.69 -3.78
C ARG A 171 -22.79 2.47 -4.23
N VAL A 172 -22.95 3.73 -4.62
CA VAL A 172 -21.83 4.60 -5.06
C VAL A 172 -20.90 4.95 -3.90
N SER A 173 -21.48 5.21 -2.72
CA SER A 173 -20.72 5.49 -1.50
C SER A 173 -19.88 4.28 -1.06
N LYS A 174 -20.48 3.08 -1.04
CA LYS A 174 -19.76 1.84 -0.69
C LYS A 174 -18.57 1.60 -1.61
N ARG A 175 -18.76 1.70 -2.93
CA ARG A 175 -17.69 1.53 -3.92
C ARG A 175 -16.54 2.53 -3.72
N THR A 176 -16.86 3.79 -3.41
CA THR A 176 -15.85 4.83 -3.15
C THR A 176 -15.04 4.52 -1.89
N GLN A 177 -15.71 4.05 -0.83
CA GLN A 177 -15.05 3.62 0.41
C GLN A 177 -14.14 2.41 0.17
N ASP A 178 -14.60 1.40 -0.58
CA ASP A 178 -13.81 0.21 -0.92
C ASP A 178 -12.54 0.59 -1.71
N VAL A 179 -12.66 1.51 -2.68
CA VAL A 179 -11.50 2.00 -3.45
C VAL A 179 -10.50 2.76 -2.57
N ARG A 180 -10.98 3.61 -1.66
CA ARG A 180 -10.10 4.32 -0.70
C ARG A 180 -9.37 3.35 0.23
N ALA A 181 -10.08 2.37 0.77
CA ALA A 181 -9.51 1.35 1.63
C ALA A 181 -8.43 0.53 0.89
N GLY A 182 -8.73 0.13 -0.35
CA GLY A 182 -7.78 -0.58 -1.21
C GLY A 182 -6.53 0.25 -1.52
N LEU A 183 -6.69 1.52 -1.90
CA LEU A 183 -5.55 2.43 -2.16
C LEU A 183 -4.66 2.59 -0.92
N ARG A 184 -5.27 2.82 0.24
CA ARG A 184 -4.53 2.91 1.51
C ARG A 184 -3.76 1.62 1.79
N SER A 185 -4.40 0.47 1.63
CA SER A 185 -3.76 -0.84 1.87
C SER A 185 -2.56 -1.07 0.95
N ILE A 186 -2.65 -0.68 -0.33
CA ILE A 186 -1.54 -0.80 -1.28
C ILE A 186 -0.40 0.13 -0.90
N LEU A 187 -0.69 1.39 -0.60
CA LEU A 187 0.34 2.38 -0.29
C LEU A 187 1.03 2.12 1.07
N GLN A 188 0.37 1.45 2.01
CA GLN A 188 0.99 0.99 3.24
C GLN A 188 2.03 -0.12 3.02
N GLN A 189 2.03 -0.78 1.86
CA GLN A 189 2.98 -1.86 1.53
C GLN A 189 4.31 -1.33 0.96
N ILE A 190 4.50 0.00 0.83
CA ILE A 190 5.70 0.59 0.24
C ILE A 190 7.00 0.01 0.84
N ARG A 191 7.07 -0.16 2.16
CA ARG A 191 8.26 -0.74 2.80
C ARG A 191 8.55 -2.14 2.30
N ALA A 192 7.55 -3.01 2.31
CA ALA A 192 7.68 -4.40 1.91
C ALA A 192 8.10 -4.49 0.43
N LEU A 193 7.49 -3.67 -0.43
CA LEU A 193 7.81 -3.60 -1.85
C LEU A 193 9.23 -3.09 -2.11
N LEU A 194 9.68 -2.07 -1.38
CA LEU A 194 11.05 -1.57 -1.47
C LEU A 194 12.07 -2.62 -1.03
N LEU A 195 11.82 -3.30 0.10
CA LEU A 195 12.69 -4.36 0.59
C LEU A 195 12.78 -5.52 -0.40
N GLN A 196 11.63 -5.95 -0.93
CA GLN A 196 11.56 -6.98 -1.96
C GLN A 196 12.32 -6.56 -3.22
N ALA A 197 12.15 -5.32 -3.69
CA ALA A 197 12.84 -4.81 -4.88
C ALA A 197 14.36 -4.69 -4.67
N CYS A 198 14.80 -4.43 -3.44
CA CYS A 198 16.20 -4.27 -3.10
C CYS A 198 16.89 -5.57 -2.65
N GLY A 199 16.17 -6.70 -2.62
CA GLY A 199 16.75 -8.01 -2.38
C GLY A 199 17.15 -8.29 -0.93
N GLY A 200 16.57 -7.61 0.06
CA GLY A 200 16.88 -7.99 1.45
C GLY A 200 15.98 -7.42 2.54
N ASN A 201 16.40 -7.62 3.79
CA ASN A 201 15.56 -7.47 4.97
C ASN A 201 15.54 -6.05 5.55
N GLY A 202 16.49 -5.18 5.16
CA GLY A 202 16.66 -3.83 5.69
C GLY A 202 16.86 -3.75 7.22
N VAL A 203 17.18 -4.89 7.85
CA VAL A 203 17.43 -5.00 9.29
C VAL A 203 18.92 -4.88 9.59
N ASP A 204 19.76 -5.39 8.70
CA ASP A 204 21.20 -5.38 8.87
C ASP A 204 21.81 -4.12 8.24
N LYS A 205 22.47 -3.29 9.07
CA LYS A 205 23.06 -1.98 8.72
C LYS A 205 24.04 -2.02 7.54
N THR A 206 24.48 -3.20 7.10
CA THR A 206 25.62 -3.29 6.19
C THR A 206 25.36 -4.08 4.90
N ASN A 207 24.51 -5.11 4.86
CA ASN A 207 24.42 -5.98 3.68
C ASN A 207 23.02 -6.41 3.22
N GLY A 208 21.95 -5.86 3.81
CA GLY A 208 20.59 -6.31 3.53
C GLY A 208 19.93 -5.74 2.27
N LEU A 209 20.67 -5.23 1.27
CA LEU A 209 20.10 -4.56 0.07
C LEU A 209 20.95 -4.76 -1.21
N PRO A 210 21.21 -5.99 -1.67
CA PRO A 210 22.10 -6.27 -2.81
C PRO A 210 21.64 -5.65 -4.13
N ASP A 211 20.34 -5.62 -4.41
CA ASP A 211 19.82 -5.25 -5.74
C ASP A 211 19.63 -3.73 -5.92
N CYS A 212 19.62 -2.97 -4.83
CA CYS A 212 19.56 -1.51 -4.84
C CYS A 212 20.93 -0.87 -4.60
N SER A 213 22.00 -1.52 -5.08
CA SER A 213 23.36 -1.03 -4.89
C SER A 213 24.06 -0.80 -6.23
N TRP A 214 24.51 0.44 -6.43
CA TRP A 214 25.47 0.78 -7.47
C TRP A 214 26.87 0.90 -6.87
N GLU A 215 27.24 -0.03 -5.97
CA GLU A 215 28.42 0.11 -5.12
C GLU A 215 29.69 0.47 -5.87
N ALA A 216 30.04 -0.30 -6.91
CA ALA A 216 31.25 -0.05 -7.69
C ALA A 216 31.24 1.35 -8.32
N ALA A 217 30.20 1.67 -9.10
CA ALA A 217 30.09 2.94 -9.80
C ALA A 217 29.98 4.14 -8.84
N MET A 218 29.27 3.98 -7.72
CA MET A 218 29.12 5.04 -6.73
C MET A 218 30.41 5.27 -5.94
N LYS A 219 31.15 4.22 -5.59
CA LYS A 219 32.47 4.36 -4.96
C LYS A 219 33.45 5.07 -5.90
N GLU A 220 33.47 4.70 -7.17
CA GLU A 220 34.29 5.39 -8.19
C GLU A 220 33.90 6.86 -8.33
N TYR A 221 32.60 7.15 -8.39
CA TYR A 221 32.10 8.52 -8.43
C TYR A 221 32.49 9.33 -7.19
N ILE A 222 32.33 8.77 -5.98
CA ILE A 222 32.73 9.44 -4.73
C ILE A 222 34.22 9.78 -4.76
N LEU A 223 35.07 8.85 -5.19
CA LEU A 223 36.52 9.06 -5.27
C LEU A 223 36.95 10.03 -6.38
N SER A 224 36.04 10.45 -7.27
CA SER A 224 36.33 11.49 -8.26
C SER A 224 36.33 12.91 -7.68
N PHE A 225 35.82 13.09 -6.46
CA PHE A 225 35.83 14.38 -5.77
C PHE A 225 37.13 14.60 -5.00
N PRO A 226 37.68 15.82 -5.01
CA PRO A 226 38.93 16.17 -4.32
C PRO A 226 38.79 16.23 -2.79
#